data_AF-A0AAU1RVS5-F1
#
_entry.id   AF-A0AAU1RVS5-F1
#
_cell.length_a   1.000
_cell.length_b   1.000
_cell.length_c   1.000
_cell.angle_alpha   90.00
_cell.angle_beta   90.00
_cell.angle_gamma   90.00
#
_symmetry.space_group_name_H-M   'P 1'
#
loop_
_entity.id
_entity.type
_entity.pdbx_description
1 polymer ?
#
loop_
_entity_poly.entity_id
_entity_poly.type
_entity_poly.pdbx_seq_one_letter_code
_entity_poly.pdbx_strand_id
1 'polypeptide(L)'
;MPLAITSPWRRLGRVGLCLADATGRYLLTWVAAWLVYALTAPRQHELESYLPRTRSYWEDTAYYLRDDSIAWVGLMVGIPSLLIILLFGLLNERTGAAFRFRLAGLLLLPTWFLLFQDFVALLFVPVLAQVVFALCLMPVPLVRIPVKVAN
;
A
#
# COMPACT_ATOMS: atom_id res chain seq x y z
N MET A 1 -45.34 0.55 -11.90
CA MET A 1 -43.87 0.51 -11.97
C MET A 1 -43.31 1.13 -10.70
N PRO A 2 -42.70 0.38 -9.77
CA PRO A 2 -42.12 1.01 -8.59
C PRO A 2 -40.79 1.66 -9.00
N LEU A 3 -40.73 2.99 -8.90
CA LEU A 3 -39.49 3.74 -8.91
C LEU A 3 -38.65 3.24 -7.73
N ALA A 4 -37.65 2.41 -8.00
CA ALA A 4 -36.64 2.05 -7.03
C ALA A 4 -35.83 3.32 -6.74
N ILE A 5 -36.30 4.11 -5.78
CA ILE A 5 -35.56 5.23 -5.19
C ILE A 5 -34.38 4.60 -4.46
N THR A 6 -33.27 4.42 -5.16
CA THR A 6 -32.01 4.05 -4.51
C THR A 6 -31.64 5.22 -3.61
N SER A 7 -31.81 5.07 -2.30
CA SER A 7 -31.51 6.16 -1.37
C SER A 7 -30.05 6.59 -1.56
N PRO A 8 -29.75 7.90 -1.61
CA PRO A 8 -28.39 8.40 -1.77
C PRO A 8 -27.46 7.83 -0.68
N TRP A 9 -28.02 7.58 0.50
CA TRP A 9 -27.37 6.93 1.64
C TRP A 9 -26.87 5.50 1.34
N ARG A 10 -27.61 4.68 0.59
CA ARG A 10 -27.15 3.34 0.16
C ARG A 10 -26.02 3.40 -0.87
N ARG A 11 -25.92 4.49 -1.63
CA ARG A 11 -24.83 4.71 -2.58
C ARG A 11 -23.56 5.17 -1.85
N LEU A 12 -23.71 6.12 -0.92
CA LEU A 12 -22.64 6.57 -0.02
C LEU A 12 -22.05 5.43 0.81
N GLY A 13 -22.88 4.59 1.41
CA GLY A 13 -22.41 3.44 2.21
C GLY A 13 -21.58 2.43 1.41
N ARG A 14 -21.94 2.17 0.15
CA ARG A 14 -21.17 1.27 -0.74
C ARG A 14 -19.82 1.88 -1.14
N VAL A 15 -19.80 3.17 -1.46
CA VAL A 15 -18.54 3.88 -1.77
C VAL A 15 -17.62 3.86 -0.55
N GLY A 16 -18.13 4.15 0.64
CA GLY A 16 -17.36 4.09 1.89
C GLY A 16 -16.77 2.70 2.15
N LEU A 17 -17.55 1.63 1.94
CA LEU A 17 -17.06 0.26 2.10
C LEU A 17 -15.94 -0.09 1.12
N CYS A 18 -16.06 0.35 -0.14
CA CYS A 18 -15.02 0.12 -1.16
C CYS A 18 -13.74 0.92 -0.88
N LEU A 19 -13.86 2.15 -0.37
CA LEU A 19 -12.70 2.93 0.06
C LEU A 19 -12.02 2.28 1.27
N ALA A 20 -12.80 1.76 2.23
CA ALA A 20 -12.28 1.04 3.38
C ALA A 20 -11.58 -0.27 2.96
N ASP A 21 -12.14 -1.03 2.02
CA ASP A 21 -11.51 -2.24 1.47
C ASP A 21 -10.18 -1.92 0.77
N ALA A 22 -10.16 -0.90 -0.10
CA ALA A 22 -8.93 -0.48 -0.78
C ALA A 22 -7.85 0.00 0.21
N THR A 23 -8.25 0.80 1.20
CA THR A 23 -7.35 1.28 2.26
C THR A 23 -6.83 0.13 3.10
N GLY A 24 -7.70 -0.80 3.52
CA GLY A 24 -7.32 -1.96 4.32
C GLY A 24 -6.34 -2.87 3.57
N ARG A 25 -6.59 -3.14 2.29
CA ARG A 25 -5.66 -3.92 1.43
C ARG A 25 -4.32 -3.22 1.27
N TYR A 26 -4.30 -1.90 1.10
CA TYR A 26 -3.06 -1.14 0.99
C TYR A 26 -2.26 -1.22 2.29
N LEU A 27 -2.88 -0.94 3.43
CA LEU A 27 -2.25 -1.02 4.74
C LEU A 27 -1.72 -2.43 5.03
N LEU A 28 -2.48 -3.47 4.68
CA LEU A 28 -2.04 -4.85 4.85
C LEU A 28 -0.85 -5.19 3.96
N THR A 29 -0.85 -4.73 2.70
CA THR A 29 0.30 -4.91 1.79
C THR A 29 1.54 -4.20 2.32
N TRP A 30 1.36 -2.98 2.84
CA TRP A 30 2.41 -2.17 3.42
C TRP A 30 3.03 -2.85 4.65
N VAL A 31 2.20 -3.24 5.62
CA VAL A 31 2.65 -3.93 6.84
C VAL A 31 3.32 -5.26 6.50
N ALA A 32 2.77 -6.03 5.56
CA ALA A 32 3.36 -7.28 5.13
C ALA A 32 4.75 -7.10 4.52
N ALA A 33 4.95 -6.08 3.68
CA ALA A 33 6.26 -5.80 3.07
C ALA A 33 7.32 -5.45 4.12
N TRP A 34 6.97 -4.63 5.11
CA TRP A 34 7.88 -4.29 6.22
C TRP A 34 8.14 -5.46 7.16
N LEU A 35 7.14 -6.31 7.40
CA LEU A 35 7.31 -7.53 8.19
C LEU A 35 8.26 -8.50 7.50
N VAL A 36 8.10 -8.73 6.19
CA VAL A 36 9.02 -9.55 5.40
C VAL A 36 10.43 -8.97 5.48
N TYR A 37 10.58 -7.66 5.28
CA TYR A 37 11.88 -7.00 5.42
C TYR A 37 12.51 -7.22 6.80
N ALA A 38 11.78 -6.99 7.89
CA ALA A 38 12.29 -7.17 9.25
C ALA A 38 12.72 -8.63 9.54
N LEU A 39 12.08 -9.61 8.91
CA LEU A 39 12.44 -11.03 9.03
C LEU A 39 13.65 -11.42 8.17
N THR A 40 13.87 -10.74 7.03
CA THR A 40 14.92 -11.06 6.06
C THR A 40 16.12 -10.11 6.07
N ALA A 41 16.05 -9.00 6.81
CA ALA A 41 17.08 -7.96 6.79
C ALA A 41 18.44 -8.56 7.19
N PRO A 42 19.51 -8.26 6.44
CA PRO A 42 20.84 -8.76 6.76
C PRO A 42 21.21 -8.28 8.15
N ARG A 43 21.37 -9.22 9.07
CA ARG A 43 21.73 -8.88 10.44
C ARG A 43 23.20 -8.52 10.44
N GLN A 44 23.51 -7.28 10.78
CA GLN A 44 24.90 -6.79 10.94
C GLN A 44 25.76 -7.69 11.85
N HIS A 45 25.14 -8.57 12.64
CA HIS A 45 25.80 -9.49 13.57
C HIS A 45 26.36 -10.76 12.90
N GLU A 46 26.19 -10.97 11.59
CA GLU A 46 26.92 -12.03 10.88
C GLU A 46 28.38 -11.64 10.56
N LEU A 47 28.75 -10.35 10.65
CA LEU A 47 30.15 -9.91 10.55
C LEU A 47 30.89 -9.91 11.91
N GLU A 48 30.19 -9.70 13.02
CA GLU A 48 30.78 -9.65 14.39
C GLU A 48 30.77 -11.02 15.10
N SER A 49 31.24 -12.05 14.42
CA SER A 49 31.29 -13.46 14.89
C SER A 49 32.16 -13.75 16.14
N TYR A 50 32.50 -12.74 16.95
CA TYR A 50 33.36 -12.86 18.13
C TYR A 50 32.72 -12.50 19.48
N LEU A 51 31.46 -12.01 19.54
CA LEU A 51 30.82 -11.66 20.82
C LEU A 51 29.61 -12.56 21.14
N PRO A 52 29.44 -12.98 22.41
CA PRO A 52 28.31 -13.79 22.82
C PRO A 52 27.00 -13.03 22.60
N ARG A 53 26.08 -13.71 21.91
CA ARG A 53 24.75 -13.22 21.52
C ARG A 53 23.98 -12.68 22.73
N THR A 54 23.89 -11.35 22.84
CA THR A 54 23.17 -10.68 23.94
C THR A 54 21.70 -10.38 23.62
N ARG A 55 21.28 -10.40 22.35
CA ARG A 55 19.88 -10.20 21.92
C ARG A 55 19.25 -11.43 21.26
N SER A 56 17.97 -11.63 21.55
CA SER A 56 17.13 -12.65 20.91
C SER A 56 16.73 -12.23 19.49
N TYR A 57 16.53 -13.20 18.59
CA TYR A 57 16.03 -12.99 17.21
C TYR A 57 14.81 -12.05 17.16
N TRP A 58 13.90 -12.22 18.11
CA TRP A 58 12.64 -11.46 18.18
C TRP A 58 12.86 -10.02 18.64
N GLU A 59 13.89 -9.76 19.43
CA GLU A 59 14.26 -8.41 19.88
C GLU A 59 14.86 -7.61 18.73
N ASP A 60 15.69 -8.23 17.89
CA ASP A 60 16.22 -7.60 16.68
C ASP A 60 15.10 -7.31 15.67
N THR A 61 14.17 -8.25 15.48
CA THR A 61 13.02 -8.06 14.60
C THR A 61 12.14 -6.91 15.08
N ALA A 62 11.88 -6.83 16.39
CA ALA A 62 11.14 -5.72 16.98
C ALA A 62 11.87 -4.38 16.86
N TYR A 63 13.20 -4.37 16.94
CA TYR A 63 14.02 -3.18 16.74
C TYR A 63 13.86 -2.62 15.33
N TYR A 64 13.95 -3.45 14.29
CA TYR A 64 13.71 -3.00 12.92
C TYR A 64 12.28 -2.48 12.71
N LEU A 65 11.27 -3.14 13.28
CA LEU A 65 9.87 -2.69 13.15
C LEU A 65 9.58 -1.37 13.89
N ARG A 66 10.37 -1.04 14.91
CA ARG A 66 10.23 0.19 15.71
C ARG A 66 11.15 1.31 15.25
N ASP A 67 11.91 1.09 14.18
CA ASP A 67 12.78 2.12 13.64
C ASP A 67 11.94 3.32 13.18
N ASP A 68 12.29 4.50 13.69
CA ASP A 68 11.62 5.77 13.38
C ASP A 68 11.67 6.06 11.86
N SER A 69 12.66 5.49 11.16
CA SER A 69 12.76 5.55 9.70
C SER A 69 11.51 4.96 9.01
N ILE A 70 10.95 3.86 9.52
CA ILE A 70 9.74 3.22 8.96
C ILE A 70 8.52 4.12 9.13
N ALA A 71 8.37 4.73 10.31
CA ALA A 71 7.27 5.66 10.57
C ALA A 71 7.35 6.86 9.64
N TRP A 72 8.55 7.39 9.43
CA TRP A 72 8.80 8.51 8.52
C TRP A 72 8.52 8.15 7.06
N VAL A 73 8.96 6.97 6.60
CA VAL A 73 8.64 6.46 5.25
C VAL A 73 7.13 6.23 5.11
N GLY A 74 6.46 5.70 6.13
CA GLY A 74 5.00 5.55 6.16
C GLY A 74 4.27 6.89 6.01
N LEU A 75 4.76 7.94 6.67
CA LEU A 75 4.20 9.29 6.57
C LEU A 75 4.44 9.91 5.18
N MET A 76 5.67 9.84 4.66
CA MET A 76 6.08 10.52 3.44
C MET A 76 5.71 9.76 2.16
N VAL A 77 5.54 8.44 2.23
CA VAL A 77 5.19 7.59 1.08
C VAL A 77 3.79 7.02 1.24
N GLY A 78 3.48 6.43 2.40
CA GLY A 78 2.23 5.72 2.65
C GLY A 78 1.01 6.64 2.54
N ILE A 79 1.03 7.81 3.18
CA ILE A 79 -0.10 8.76 3.15
C ILE A 79 -0.33 9.32 1.72
N PRO A 80 0.68 9.85 1.01
CA PRO A 80 0.48 10.31 -0.36
C PRO A 80 0.02 9.20 -1.31
N SER A 81 0.54 7.98 -1.13
CA SER A 81 0.12 6.81 -1.92
C SER A 81 -1.36 6.48 -1.70
N LEU A 82 -1.83 6.49 -0.45
CA LEU A 82 -3.25 6.30 -0.14
C LEU A 82 -4.11 7.37 -0.83
N LEU A 83 -3.70 8.63 -0.77
CA LEU A 83 -4.42 9.72 -1.43
C LEU A 83 -4.51 9.50 -2.95
N ILE A 84 -3.40 9.09 -3.58
CA ILE A 84 -3.34 8.75 -5.02
C ILE A 84 -4.30 7.58 -5.32
N ILE A 85 -4.28 6.51 -4.54
CA ILE A 85 -5.15 5.33 -4.74
C ILE A 85 -6.62 5.74 -4.71
N LEU A 86 -7.02 6.52 -3.71
CA LEU A 86 -8.40 6.95 -3.52
C LEU A 86 -8.84 7.90 -4.64
N LEU A 87 -8.06 8.94 -4.94
CA LEU A 87 -8.39 9.90 -6.00
C LEU A 87 -8.41 9.23 -7.37
N PHE A 88 -7.38 8.45 -7.71
CA PHE A 88 -7.27 7.81 -9.01
C PHE A 88 -8.36 6.75 -9.21
N GLY A 89 -8.71 6.01 -8.15
CA GLY A 89 -9.79 5.03 -8.13
C GLY A 89 -11.20 5.62 -8.19
N LEU A 90 -11.40 6.84 -7.68
CA LEU A 90 -12.67 7.56 -7.76
C LEU A 90 -12.86 8.26 -9.12
N LEU A 91 -11.78 8.80 -9.68
CA LEU A 91 -11.82 9.60 -10.92
C LEU A 91 -11.86 8.76 -12.19
N ASN A 92 -11.46 7.49 -12.14
CA ASN A 92 -11.42 6.62 -13.31
C ASN A 92 -12.44 5.49 -13.21
N GLU A 93 -13.35 5.44 -14.18
CA GLU A 93 -14.30 4.34 -14.34
C GLU A 93 -13.69 3.12 -15.07
N ARG A 94 -12.50 3.29 -15.65
CA ARG A 94 -11.85 2.26 -16.47
C ARG A 94 -11.33 1.11 -15.61
N THR A 95 -11.66 -0.10 -16.03
CA THR A 95 -11.18 -1.34 -15.42
C THR A 95 -10.14 -2.01 -16.33
N GLY A 96 -9.09 -2.60 -15.76
CA GLY A 96 -8.14 -3.43 -16.52
C GLY A 96 -6.65 -3.15 -16.23
N ALA A 97 -5.78 -3.86 -16.97
CA ALA A 97 -4.33 -3.82 -16.77
C ALA A 97 -3.73 -2.42 -16.97
N ALA A 98 -4.20 -1.67 -17.98
CA ALA A 98 -3.72 -0.31 -18.24
C ALA A 98 -3.97 0.65 -17.07
N PHE A 99 -5.09 0.49 -16.36
CA PHE A 99 -5.38 1.25 -15.15
C PHE A 99 -4.39 0.88 -14.03
N ARG A 100 -4.15 -0.42 -13.82
CA ARG A 100 -3.21 -0.91 -12.81
C ARG A 100 -1.78 -0.47 -13.07
N PHE A 101 -1.31 -0.49 -14.32
CA PHE A 101 0.02 -0.01 -14.69
C PHE A 101 0.19 1.50 -14.49
N ARG A 102 -0.82 2.30 -14.86
CA ARG A 102 -0.80 3.74 -14.61
C ARG A 102 -0.78 4.05 -13.12
N LEU A 103 -1.58 3.33 -12.33
CA LEU A 103 -1.54 3.50 -10.89
C LEU A 103 -0.19 3.08 -10.32
N ALA A 104 0.37 1.93 -10.74
CA ALA A 104 1.69 1.49 -10.29
C ALA A 104 2.73 2.60 -10.54
N GLY A 105 2.75 3.19 -11.74
CA GLY A 105 3.62 4.32 -12.05
C GLY A 105 3.35 5.56 -11.18
N LEU A 106 2.08 5.90 -10.93
CA LEU A 106 1.73 7.02 -10.04
C LEU A 106 2.16 6.78 -8.59
N LEU A 107 2.10 5.54 -8.10
CA LEU A 107 2.54 5.23 -6.74
C LEU A 107 4.07 5.31 -6.58
N LEU A 108 4.84 5.23 -7.66
CA LEU A 108 6.27 5.51 -7.61
C LEU A 108 6.58 7.00 -7.44
N LEU A 109 5.61 7.91 -7.64
CA LEU A 109 5.88 9.34 -7.45
C LEU A 109 6.24 9.64 -5.99
N PRO A 110 5.47 9.23 -4.96
CA PRO A 110 5.87 9.42 -3.57
C PRO A 110 7.23 8.83 -3.18
N THR A 111 7.77 7.84 -3.88
CA THR A 111 9.06 7.21 -3.52
C THR A 111 10.27 7.93 -4.11
N TRP A 112 10.07 8.99 -4.90
CA TRP A 112 11.17 9.69 -5.60
C TRP A 112 12.30 10.16 -4.67
N PHE A 113 11.98 10.66 -3.48
CA PHE A 113 12.97 11.21 -2.55
C PHE A 113 13.85 10.11 -1.92
N LEU A 114 13.39 8.86 -1.93
CA LEU A 114 14.14 7.71 -1.43
C LEU A 114 15.32 7.36 -2.34
N LEU A 115 15.32 7.83 -3.59
CA LEU A 115 16.47 7.69 -4.51
C LEU A 115 17.71 8.44 -4.02
N PHE A 116 17.54 9.44 -3.15
CA PHE A 116 18.63 10.24 -2.59
C PHE A 116 19.07 9.76 -1.20
N GLN A 117 18.53 8.62 -0.73
CA GLN A 117 18.88 8.02 0.55
C GLN A 117 19.85 6.86 0.33
N ASP A 118 20.86 6.70 1.18
CA ASP A 118 21.87 5.63 1.07
C ASP A 118 21.33 4.23 1.38
N PHE A 119 20.08 4.13 1.83
CA PHE A 119 19.46 2.88 2.26
C PHE A 119 18.64 2.25 1.13
N VAL A 120 19.29 1.38 0.36
CA VAL A 120 18.65 0.59 -0.73
C VAL A 120 17.38 -0.13 -0.26
N ALA A 121 17.38 -0.65 0.98
CA ALA A 121 16.22 -1.30 1.57
C ALA A 121 15.02 -0.36 1.78
N LEU A 122 15.26 0.88 2.21
CA LEU A 122 14.21 1.88 2.39
C LEU A 122 13.58 2.30 1.06
N LEU A 123 14.26 2.09 -0.07
CA LEU A 123 13.70 2.28 -1.41
C LEU A 123 12.95 1.03 -1.90
N PHE A 124 13.55 -0.15 -1.78
CA PHE A 124 13.02 -1.37 -2.42
C PHE A 124 11.71 -1.84 -1.79
N VAL A 125 11.61 -1.82 -0.46
CA VAL A 125 10.43 -2.27 0.28
C VAL A 125 9.17 -1.49 -0.09
N PRO A 126 9.13 -0.14 -0.03
CA PRO A 126 7.92 0.61 -0.40
C PRO A 126 7.60 0.50 -1.89
N VAL A 127 8.61 0.49 -2.78
CA VAL A 127 8.39 0.31 -4.23
C VAL A 127 7.72 -1.04 -4.50
N LEU A 128 8.23 -2.12 -3.92
CA LEU A 128 7.66 -3.44 -4.08
C LEU A 128 6.23 -3.50 -3.53
N ALA A 129 5.98 -2.94 -2.34
CA ALA A 129 4.65 -2.89 -1.75
C ALA A 129 3.64 -2.17 -2.66
N GLN A 130 4.02 -1.02 -3.22
CA GLN A 130 3.19 -0.24 -4.12
C GLN A 130 2.88 -0.96 -5.43
N VAL A 131 3.90 -1.58 -6.04
CA VAL A 131 3.74 -2.33 -7.30
C VAL A 131 2.86 -3.55 -7.09
N VAL A 132 3.11 -4.34 -6.04
CA VAL A 132 2.30 -5.51 -5.69
C VAL A 132 0.85 -5.09 -5.42
N PHE A 133 0.66 -4.00 -4.67
CA PHE A 133 -0.69 -3.49 -4.41
C PHE A 133 -1.40 -3.11 -5.71
N ALA A 134 -0.80 -2.25 -6.54
CA ALA A 134 -1.44 -1.73 -7.75
C ALA A 134 -1.75 -2.82 -8.78
N LEU A 135 -0.84 -3.78 -8.96
CA LEU A 135 -0.97 -4.82 -9.98
C LEU A 135 -1.82 -6.01 -9.53
N CYS A 136 -1.71 -6.42 -8.27
CA CYS A 136 -2.27 -7.68 -7.78
C CYS A 136 -3.46 -7.51 -6.85
N LEU A 137 -3.44 -6.53 -5.94
CA LEU A 137 -4.38 -6.48 -4.80
C LEU A 137 -5.44 -5.39 -4.90
N MET A 138 -5.22 -4.39 -5.76
CA MET A 138 -6.14 -3.27 -5.89
C MET A 138 -7.53 -3.75 -6.37
N PRO A 139 -8.60 -3.42 -5.63
CA PRO A 139 -9.96 -3.69 -6.07
C PRO A 139 -10.32 -2.75 -7.23
N VAL A 140 -10.49 -3.29 -8.44
CA VAL A 140 -10.85 -2.51 -9.63
C VAL A 140 -12.17 -3.05 -10.20
N PRO A 141 -13.20 -2.20 -10.43
CA PRO A 141 -13.27 -0.76 -10.12
C PRO A 141 -13.57 -0.50 -8.64
N LEU A 142 -13.08 0.62 -8.09
CA LEU A 142 -13.38 1.04 -6.71
C LEU A 142 -14.84 1.44 -6.53
N VAL A 143 -15.50 1.96 -7.56
CA VAL A 143 -16.94 2.25 -7.54
C VAL A 143 -17.61 1.54 -8.71
N ARG A 144 -18.33 0.45 -8.41
CA ARG A 144 -19.26 -0.15 -9.38
C ARG A 144 -20.53 0.69 -9.41
N ILE A 145 -20.56 1.71 -10.27
CA ILE A 145 -21.82 2.33 -10.64
C ILE A 145 -22.56 1.31 -11.52
N PRO A 146 -23.79 0.89 -11.18
CA PRO A 146 -24.55 0.04 -12.08
C PRO A 146 -24.76 0.81 -13.38
N VAL A 147 -24.23 0.27 -14.47
CA VAL A 147 -24.55 0.74 -15.82
C VAL A 147 -26.06 0.59 -15.95
N LYS A 148 -26.75 1.71 -16.20
CA LYS A 148 -28.17 1.69 -16.54
C LYS A 148 -28.27 0.85 -17.82
N VAL A 149 -28.83 -0.35 -17.72
CA VAL A 149 -29.12 -1.17 -18.90
C VAL A 149 -30.18 -0.39 -19.68
N ALA A 150 -29.74 0.32 -20.71
CA ALA A 150 -30.63 0.86 -21.73
C ALA A 150 -30.87 -0.28 -22.72
N ASN A 151 -31.96 -1.00 -22.48
CA ASN A 151 -32.91 -1.56 -23.45
C ASN A 151 -33.77 -2.63 -22.76
#